data_AF-A0A9Q8LEK5-F1
#
_entry.id   AF-A0A9Q8LEK5-F1
#
_cell.length_a   1.000
_cell.length_b   1.000
_cell.length_c   1.000
_cell.angle_alpha   90.00
_cell.angle_beta   90.00
_cell.angle_gamma   90.00
#
_symmetry.space_group_name_H-M   'P 1'
#
loop_
_entity.id
_entity.type
_entity.pdbx_description
1 polymer ?
#
loop_
_entity_poly.entity_id
_entity_poly.type
_entity_poly.pdbx_seq_one_letter_code
_entity_poly.pdbx_strand_id
1 'polypeptide(L)'
;MASLRSALRAAPRAQFVRPATVSRFAPRSYATVAPNPATDSKSPAQVEQAQEDVTLLGGQGVDPNMNGNYPDPSQTSALPLKRQFRDPYADWWDKQERRNYGEPVHEDNDILGIFTPEEYTHFKPAWGGVLVGAFVASVGVLCAVVYRYYPDKPSVSRTFPDGLEAELGGPLARPARKDNEGPAPLDRSVV
;
A
#
# COMPACT_ATOMS: atom_id res chain seq x y z
N MET A 1 -16.35 -70.91 44.94
CA MET A 1 -15.13 -70.08 44.94
C MET A 1 -14.59 -70.05 43.52
N ALA A 2 -14.86 -68.99 42.77
CA ALA A 2 -14.55 -68.88 41.34
C ALA A 2 -13.05 -68.62 41.11
N SER A 3 -12.41 -69.36 40.20
CA SER A 3 -11.07 -69.07 39.70
C SER A 3 -11.01 -69.36 38.21
N LEU A 4 -11.29 -68.35 37.39
CA LEU A 4 -11.05 -68.35 35.95
C LEU A 4 -9.66 -67.75 35.73
N ARG A 5 -8.69 -68.60 35.39
CA ARG A 5 -7.36 -68.17 34.93
C ARG A 5 -7.49 -67.70 33.48
N SER A 6 -7.44 -66.38 33.30
CA SER A 6 -7.46 -65.74 31.98
C SER A 6 -6.10 -65.87 31.29
N ALA A 7 -6.13 -66.27 30.01
CA ALA A 7 -4.98 -66.45 29.16
C ALA A 7 -4.34 -65.10 28.78
N LEU A 8 -3.03 -64.95 29.03
CA LEU A 8 -2.23 -63.86 28.48
C LEU A 8 -2.12 -64.03 26.96
N ARG A 9 -2.86 -63.24 26.19
CA ARG A 9 -2.51 -62.94 24.79
C ARG A 9 -1.54 -61.77 24.79
N ALA A 10 -0.29 -62.03 24.41
CA ALA A 10 0.68 -60.99 24.11
C ALA A 10 0.26 -60.26 22.83
N ALA A 11 -0.23 -59.03 22.97
CA ALA A 11 -0.41 -58.11 21.85
C ALA A 11 0.89 -57.34 21.60
N PRO A 12 1.26 -57.06 20.34
CA PRO A 12 2.43 -56.24 20.05
C PRO A 12 2.17 -54.82 20.54
N ARG A 13 3.09 -54.31 21.37
CA ARG A 13 3.17 -52.90 21.75
C ARG A 13 3.39 -52.08 20.46
N ALA A 14 2.31 -51.54 19.90
CA ALA A 14 2.42 -50.44 18.96
C ALA A 14 3.02 -49.26 19.72
N GLN A 15 4.29 -48.96 19.46
CA GLN A 15 4.92 -47.73 19.92
C GLN A 15 4.26 -46.57 19.17
N PHE A 16 3.29 -45.93 19.81
CA PHE A 16 2.91 -44.57 19.42
C PHE A 16 4.11 -43.68 19.70
N VAL A 17 4.89 -43.40 18.66
CA VAL A 17 5.86 -42.31 18.67
C VAL A 17 5.03 -41.04 18.89
N ARG A 18 5.12 -40.48 20.09
CA ARG A 18 4.62 -39.13 20.37
C ARG A 18 5.30 -38.20 19.36
N PRO A 19 4.57 -37.38 18.59
CA PRO A 19 5.22 -36.33 17.82
C PRO A 19 6.01 -35.48 18.82
N ALA A 20 7.28 -35.23 18.48
CA ALA A 20 8.15 -34.38 19.26
C ALA A 20 7.40 -33.09 19.59
N THR A 21 7.39 -32.73 20.88
CA THR A 21 6.97 -31.42 21.34
C THR A 21 7.65 -30.38 20.47
N VAL A 22 6.90 -29.75 19.55
CA VAL A 22 7.38 -28.60 18.80
C VAL A 22 7.81 -27.61 19.87
N SER A 23 9.10 -27.30 19.87
CA SER A 23 9.68 -26.29 20.75
C SER A 23 8.78 -25.08 20.65
N ARG A 24 8.03 -24.79 21.72
CA ARG A 24 7.28 -23.54 21.78
C ARG A 24 8.36 -22.49 21.78
N PHE A 25 8.53 -21.81 20.64
CA PHE A 25 9.16 -20.52 20.62
C PHE A 25 8.37 -19.69 21.63
N ALA A 26 8.94 -19.51 22.82
CA ALA A 26 8.47 -18.47 23.71
C ALA A 26 8.56 -17.19 22.88
N PRO A 27 7.46 -16.45 22.67
CA PRO A 27 7.62 -15.11 22.13
C PRO A 27 8.59 -14.41 23.06
N ARG A 28 9.74 -14.01 22.53
CA ARG A 28 10.58 -13.01 23.18
C ARG A 28 9.72 -11.77 23.17
N SER A 29 8.97 -11.57 24.26
CA SER A 29 8.34 -10.30 24.55
C SER A 29 9.49 -9.35 24.78
N TYR A 30 9.95 -8.70 23.72
CA TYR A 30 10.58 -7.41 23.89
C TYR A 30 9.55 -6.61 24.70
N ALA A 31 9.96 -6.09 25.84
CA ALA A 31 9.24 -4.99 26.44
C ALA A 31 9.35 -3.85 25.42
N THR A 32 8.52 -3.88 24.38
CA THR A 32 8.12 -2.65 23.73
C THR A 32 7.45 -1.90 24.86
N VAL A 33 8.15 -0.92 25.40
CA VAL A 33 7.47 0.24 25.98
C VAL A 33 6.54 0.66 24.86
N ALA A 34 5.29 0.20 24.94
CA ALA A 34 4.26 0.69 24.05
C ALA A 34 4.26 2.19 24.34
N PRO A 35 4.69 3.05 23.41
CA PRO A 35 4.52 4.46 23.61
C PRO A 35 3.01 4.59 23.79
N ASN A 36 2.58 5.08 24.95
CA ASN A 36 1.20 5.51 25.08
C ASN A 36 0.91 6.36 23.84
N PRO A 37 -0.16 6.08 23.07
CA PRO A 37 -0.46 6.86 21.88
C PRO A 37 -0.43 8.33 22.28
N ALA A 38 0.43 9.09 21.62
CA ALA A 38 0.66 10.48 21.98
C ALA A 38 -0.63 11.26 21.72
N THR A 39 -1.42 11.44 22.76
CA THR A 39 -2.61 12.28 22.76
C THR A 39 -2.17 13.74 22.86
N ASP A 40 -2.89 14.63 22.19
CA ASP A 40 -2.71 16.09 22.17
C ASP A 40 -2.99 16.77 23.54
N SER A 41 -3.03 15.98 24.60
CA SER A 41 -3.44 16.37 25.96
C SER A 41 -2.27 16.69 26.89
N LYS A 42 -1.03 16.67 26.41
CA LYS A 42 0.16 16.96 27.22
C LYS A 42 0.42 18.47 27.24
N SER A 43 0.61 19.03 28.43
CA SER A 43 0.91 20.45 28.58
C SER A 43 2.38 20.75 28.22
N PRO A 44 2.72 21.98 27.78
CA PRO A 44 4.08 22.35 27.41
C PRO A 44 5.13 22.08 28.51
N ALA A 45 4.76 22.28 29.78
CA ALA A 45 5.64 22.03 30.92
C ALA A 45 5.95 20.53 31.11
N GLN A 46 5.01 19.64 30.77
CA GLN A 46 5.21 18.19 30.83
C GLN A 46 6.12 17.70 29.70
N VAL A 47 6.11 18.39 28.56
CA VAL A 47 7.02 18.15 27.44
C VAL A 47 8.46 18.56 27.81
N GLU A 48 8.61 19.72 28.44
CA GLU A 48 9.90 20.23 28.91
C GLU A 48 10.55 19.33 29.97
N GLN A 49 9.77 18.84 30.95
CA GLN A 49 10.25 17.87 31.94
C GLN A 49 10.64 16.52 31.33
N ALA A 50 9.92 16.05 30.31
CA ALA A 50 10.28 14.82 29.60
C ALA A 50 11.60 14.95 28.82
N GLN A 51 11.91 16.15 28.32
CA GLN A 51 13.20 16.44 27.67
C GLN A 51 14.38 16.39 28.67
N GLU A 52 14.19 16.88 29.90
CA GLU A 52 15.23 16.85 30.93
C GLU A 52 15.55 15.40 31.38
N ASP A 53 14.54 14.56 31.59
CA ASP A 53 14.71 13.17 32.03
C ASP A 53 15.43 12.28 30.99
N VAL A 54 15.20 12.50 29.70
CA VAL A 54 15.87 11.74 28.62
C VAL A 54 17.35 12.10 28.48
N THR A 55 17.68 13.38 28.71
CA THR A 55 19.08 13.86 28.70
C THR A 55 19.91 13.19 29.80
N LEU A 56 19.28 12.84 30.93
CA LEU A 56 19.93 12.20 32.07
C LEU A 56 20.02 10.66 31.97
N LEU A 57 19.16 10.01 31.17
CA LEU A 57 19.05 8.55 31.13
C LEU A 57 19.76 7.87 29.94
N GLY A 58 20.51 8.60 29.11
CA GLY A 58 21.39 8.02 28.08
C GLY A 58 20.68 7.02 27.17
N GLY A 59 19.78 7.52 26.32
CA GLY A 59 18.93 6.74 25.41
C GLY A 59 19.68 5.66 24.63
N GLN A 60 19.38 4.40 24.93
CA GLN A 60 19.91 3.24 24.23
C GLN A 60 19.24 3.11 22.85
N GLY A 61 19.97 3.43 21.78
CA GLY A 61 19.66 2.94 20.42
C GLY A 61 19.66 3.97 19.28
N VAL A 62 19.65 5.26 19.58
CA VAL A 62 19.81 6.33 18.59
C VAL A 62 21.21 6.88 18.77
N ASP A 63 22.06 6.79 17.75
CA ASP A 63 23.37 7.46 17.77
C ASP A 63 23.15 8.95 18.07
N PRO A 64 23.58 9.45 19.26
CA PRO A 64 23.30 10.81 19.69
C PRO A 64 23.93 11.89 18.79
N ASN A 65 24.84 11.50 17.88
CA ASN A 65 25.64 12.43 17.10
C ASN A 65 25.20 12.58 15.63
N MET A 66 24.07 11.98 15.21
CA MET A 66 23.61 12.06 13.82
C MET A 66 22.67 13.25 13.54
N ASN A 67 21.88 13.72 14.51
CA ASN A 67 20.88 14.79 14.31
C ASN A 67 21.31 16.15 14.89
N GLY A 68 22.57 16.30 15.31
CA GLY A 68 23.07 17.58 15.85
C GLY A 68 22.39 18.04 17.14
N ASN A 69 21.89 17.09 17.95
CA ASN A 69 21.13 17.36 19.18
C ASN A 69 19.79 18.08 18.91
N TYR A 70 19.22 17.89 17.73
CA TYR A 70 17.87 18.33 17.43
C TYR A 70 16.84 17.60 18.32
N PRO A 71 15.82 18.28 18.86
CA PRO A 71 14.85 17.65 19.75
C PRO A 71 14.18 16.44 19.10
N ASP A 72 14.10 15.32 19.82
CA ASP A 72 13.40 14.14 19.34
C ASP A 72 11.90 14.48 19.16
N PRO A 73 11.35 14.31 17.94
CA PRO A 73 9.97 14.64 17.63
C PRO A 73 8.96 13.81 18.46
N SER A 74 9.32 12.60 18.89
CA SER A 74 8.46 11.76 19.74
C SER A 74 8.27 12.30 21.16
N GLN A 75 9.19 13.17 21.60
CA GLN A 75 9.20 13.74 22.96
C GLN A 75 8.65 15.17 23.00
N THR A 76 8.47 15.80 21.85
CA THR A 76 8.04 17.21 21.73
C THR A 76 6.63 17.30 21.14
N SER A 77 5.98 18.47 21.20
CA SER A 77 4.73 18.74 20.43
C SER A 77 4.89 18.52 18.91
N ALA A 78 6.14 18.48 18.45
CA ALA A 78 6.58 18.12 17.10
C ALA A 78 6.49 16.60 16.83
N LEU A 79 5.41 15.93 17.26
CA LEU A 79 5.19 14.52 16.94
C LEU A 79 5.37 14.27 15.44
N PRO A 80 5.81 13.06 15.03
CA PRO A 80 5.86 12.63 13.62
C PRO A 80 4.43 12.42 13.08
N LEU A 81 3.62 13.46 13.17
CA LEU A 81 2.22 13.51 12.80
C LEU A 81 2.07 14.56 11.70
N LYS A 82 1.50 14.13 10.57
CA LYS A 82 1.18 15.04 9.48
C LYS A 82 0.23 16.13 9.98
N ARG A 83 0.52 17.39 9.63
CA ARG A 83 -0.28 18.56 10.06
C ARG A 83 -1.75 18.48 9.66
N GLN A 84 -2.06 17.72 8.61
CA GLN A 84 -3.43 17.40 8.21
C GLN A 84 -4.28 16.78 9.34
N PHE A 85 -3.67 16.02 10.25
CA PHE A 85 -4.37 15.35 11.35
C PHE A 85 -4.44 16.18 12.63
N ARG A 86 -3.79 17.34 12.67
CA ARG A 86 -4.00 18.30 13.77
C ARG A 86 -5.40 18.87 13.70
N ASP A 87 -5.96 19.22 14.86
CA ASP A 87 -7.31 19.77 14.95
C ASP A 87 -7.47 21.00 14.02
N PRO A 88 -8.34 20.93 12.99
CA PRO A 88 -8.55 22.06 12.09
C PRO A 88 -9.26 23.26 12.75
N TYR A 89 -9.90 23.06 13.90
CA TYR A 89 -10.70 24.10 14.58
C TYR A 89 -9.98 24.74 15.76
N ALA A 90 -8.78 24.26 16.11
CA ALA A 90 -7.99 24.84 17.19
C ALA A 90 -7.47 26.25 16.83
N ASP A 91 -7.19 27.04 17.87
CA ASP A 91 -6.76 28.44 17.71
C ASP A 91 -5.26 28.56 17.41
N TRP A 92 -4.82 28.03 16.26
CA TRP A 92 -3.42 28.12 15.81
C TRP A 92 -2.98 29.55 15.51
N TRP A 93 -1.70 29.86 15.81
CA TRP A 93 -1.07 31.12 15.37
C TRP A 93 -0.96 31.20 13.85
N ASP A 94 -0.45 30.13 13.21
CA ASP A 94 -0.50 29.94 11.77
C ASP A 94 -1.67 29.02 11.42
N LYS A 95 -2.75 29.60 10.92
CA LYS A 95 -3.98 28.87 10.56
C LYS A 95 -3.80 27.91 9.40
N GLN A 96 -2.90 28.22 8.46
CA GLN A 96 -2.73 27.42 7.25
C GLN A 96 -1.95 26.15 7.58
N GLU A 97 -0.87 26.31 8.32
CA GLU A 97 0.07 25.24 8.70
C GLU A 97 -0.30 24.53 10.02
N ARG A 98 -1.36 24.98 10.70
CA ARG A 98 -1.84 24.47 12.00
C ARG A 98 -0.69 24.39 13.03
N ARG A 99 0.01 25.52 13.21
CA ARG A 99 1.23 25.61 14.03
C ARG A 99 1.19 26.82 14.96
N ASN A 100 1.75 26.64 16.15
CA ASN A 100 1.95 27.73 17.10
C ASN A 100 3.35 28.35 16.98
N TYR A 101 3.46 29.63 17.33
CA TYR A 101 4.74 30.33 17.33
C TYR A 101 5.70 29.72 18.38
N GLY A 102 6.97 29.50 18.01
CA GLY A 102 7.97 28.92 18.90
C GLY A 102 7.83 27.40 19.12
N GLU A 103 6.85 26.76 18.51
CA GLU A 103 6.72 25.30 18.51
C GLU A 103 7.92 24.68 17.76
N PRO A 104 8.62 23.69 18.33
CA PRO A 104 9.66 22.96 17.62
C PRO A 104 9.12 22.33 16.34
N VAL A 105 9.93 22.33 15.29
CA VAL A 105 9.54 21.82 13.96
C VAL A 105 10.07 20.40 13.83
N HIS A 106 9.37 19.48 13.17
CA HIS A 106 9.91 18.15 12.90
C HIS A 106 11.05 18.23 11.86
N GLU A 107 12.04 17.35 11.92
CA GLU A 107 13.11 17.29 10.91
C GLU A 107 12.57 17.11 9.48
N ASP A 108 11.71 16.11 9.27
CA ASP A 108 10.95 15.88 8.02
C ASP A 108 9.69 16.76 7.87
N ASN A 109 9.73 18.02 8.30
CA ASN A 109 8.55 18.89 8.22
C ASN A 109 8.14 19.25 6.78
N ASP A 110 9.03 19.11 5.81
CA ASP A 110 8.70 19.21 4.39
C ASP A 110 7.70 18.14 3.95
N ILE A 111 7.83 16.91 4.46
CA ILE A 111 6.92 15.79 4.20
C ILE A 111 5.70 15.85 5.13
N LEU A 112 5.89 16.19 6.42
CA LEU A 112 4.79 16.27 7.38
C LEU A 112 3.96 17.57 7.26
N GLY A 113 4.39 18.48 6.39
CA GLY A 113 3.74 19.74 6.03
C GLY A 113 2.29 19.58 5.53
N ILE A 114 1.50 20.66 5.63
CA ILE A 114 0.14 20.68 5.08
C ILE A 114 0.14 20.70 3.54
N PHE A 115 1.23 21.21 2.94
CA PHE A 115 1.40 21.32 1.49
C PHE A 115 1.93 20.04 0.82
N THR A 116 2.28 19.01 1.58
CA THR A 116 2.59 17.69 1.02
C THR A 116 1.28 16.95 0.69
N PRO A 117 1.28 16.04 -0.31
CA PRO A 117 0.17 15.13 -0.59
C PRO A 117 -0.59 14.65 0.64
N GLU A 118 -1.91 14.68 0.53
CA GLU A 118 -2.88 14.27 1.54
C GLU A 118 -2.68 12.81 1.96
N GLU A 119 -2.82 12.52 3.25
CA GLU A 119 -2.78 11.16 3.75
C GLU A 119 -4.19 10.60 3.93
N TYR A 120 -4.53 9.65 3.06
CA TYR A 120 -5.84 9.04 3.00
C TYR A 120 -6.04 7.98 4.08
N THR A 121 -7.08 8.12 4.92
CA THR A 121 -7.30 7.26 6.10
C THR A 121 -8.41 6.22 5.95
N HIS A 122 -9.23 6.27 4.90
CA HIS A 122 -10.40 5.41 4.78
C HIS A 122 -10.02 3.95 4.49
N PHE A 123 -8.97 3.70 3.71
CA PHE A 123 -8.45 2.36 3.43
C PHE A 123 -6.92 2.35 3.48
N LYS A 124 -6.34 1.18 3.82
CA LYS A 124 -4.88 0.98 3.73
C LYS A 124 -4.43 1.05 2.26
N PRO A 125 -3.24 1.59 1.94
CA PRO A 125 -2.73 1.69 0.57
C PRO A 125 -2.76 0.38 -0.21
N ALA A 126 -2.41 -0.74 0.45
CA ALA A 126 -2.46 -2.06 -0.16
C ALA A 126 -3.87 -2.45 -0.63
N TRP A 127 -4.89 -2.12 0.16
CA TRP A 127 -6.28 -2.39 -0.21
C TRP A 127 -6.76 -1.44 -1.32
N GLY A 128 -6.33 -0.17 -1.30
CA GLY A 128 -6.56 0.76 -2.41
C GLY A 128 -6.01 0.22 -3.74
N GLY A 129 -4.82 -0.38 -3.73
CA GLY A 129 -4.25 -1.06 -4.89
C GLY A 129 -5.11 -2.22 -5.39
N VAL A 130 -5.67 -3.02 -4.48
CA VAL A 130 -6.60 -4.11 -4.84
C VAL A 130 -7.86 -3.56 -5.51
N LEU A 131 -8.46 -2.48 -4.98
CA LEU A 131 -9.66 -1.87 -5.52
C LEU A 131 -9.44 -1.32 -6.93
N VAL A 132 -8.37 -0.54 -7.14
CA VAL A 132 -8.03 0.02 -8.46
C VAL A 132 -7.67 -1.09 -9.44
N GLY A 133 -6.88 -2.08 -9.00
CA GLY A 133 -6.53 -3.23 -9.82
C GLY A 133 -7.75 -4.05 -10.26
N ALA A 134 -8.69 -4.31 -9.35
CA ALA A 134 -9.93 -5.01 -9.66
C ALA A 134 -10.81 -4.21 -10.64
N PHE A 135 -10.88 -2.89 -10.49
CA PHE A 135 -11.59 -2.04 -11.44
C PHE A 135 -10.97 -2.12 -12.84
N VAL A 136 -9.68 -1.88 -12.97
CA VAL A 136 -8.98 -1.93 -14.26
C VAL A 136 -9.07 -3.32 -14.89
N ALA A 137 -8.88 -4.37 -14.10
CA ALA A 137 -8.98 -5.75 -14.56
C ALA A 137 -10.40 -6.09 -15.04
N SER A 138 -11.44 -5.71 -14.30
CA SER A 138 -12.83 -6.02 -14.68
C SER A 138 -13.24 -5.31 -15.96
N VAL A 139 -12.89 -4.03 -16.13
CA VAL A 139 -13.11 -3.29 -17.37
C VAL A 139 -12.29 -3.88 -18.52
N GLY A 140 -11.02 -4.19 -18.29
CA GLY A 140 -10.14 -4.80 -19.30
C GLY A 140 -10.64 -6.17 -19.78
N VAL A 141 -11.10 -7.02 -18.85
CA VAL A 141 -11.70 -8.32 -19.17
C VAL A 141 -12.99 -8.13 -19.97
N LEU A 142 -13.86 -7.19 -19.57
CA LEU A 142 -15.08 -6.90 -20.32
C LEU A 142 -14.75 -6.47 -21.76
N CYS A 143 -13.80 -5.56 -21.94
CA CYS A 143 -13.36 -5.12 -23.27
C CYS A 143 -12.82 -6.28 -24.11
N ALA A 144 -11.99 -7.15 -23.53
CA ALA A 144 -11.45 -8.32 -24.22
C ALA A 144 -12.55 -9.32 -24.63
N VAL A 145 -13.52 -9.57 -23.74
CA VAL A 145 -14.68 -10.42 -24.03
C VAL A 145 -15.50 -9.82 -25.17
N VAL A 146 -15.83 -8.53 -25.10
CA VAL A 146 -16.56 -7.84 -26.18
C VAL A 146 -15.80 -7.94 -27.49
N TYR A 147 -14.50 -7.62 -27.50
CA TYR A 147 -13.67 -7.74 -28.70
C TYR A 147 -13.69 -9.15 -29.31
N ARG A 148 -13.73 -10.20 -28.47
CA ARG A 148 -13.69 -11.59 -28.94
C ARG A 148 -15.03 -12.10 -29.49
N TYR A 149 -16.15 -11.62 -28.97
CA TYR A 149 -17.49 -12.15 -29.27
C TYR A 149 -18.39 -11.21 -30.07
N TYR A 150 -18.04 -9.92 -30.17
CA TYR A 150 -18.84 -8.97 -30.94
C TYR A 150 -18.78 -9.31 -32.44
N PRO A 151 -19.92 -9.39 -33.15
CA PRO A 151 -19.94 -9.73 -34.56
C PRO A 151 -19.32 -8.63 -35.42
N ASP A 152 -18.68 -9.03 -36.51
CA ASP A 152 -18.14 -8.09 -37.48
C ASP A 152 -19.28 -7.30 -38.14
N LYS A 153 -18.96 -6.07 -38.59
CA LYS A 153 -19.91 -5.25 -39.33
C LYS A 153 -20.36 -5.97 -40.62
N PRO A 154 -21.67 -6.03 -40.92
CA PRO A 154 -22.17 -6.63 -42.15
C PRO A 154 -22.05 -5.66 -43.34
N SER A 155 -20.86 -5.06 -43.51
CA SER A 155 -20.58 -4.15 -44.61
C SER A 155 -19.15 -4.33 -45.10
N VAL A 156 -18.99 -4.34 -46.42
CA VAL A 156 -17.67 -4.34 -47.06
C VAL A 156 -17.02 -2.98 -46.81
N SER A 157 -15.73 -2.95 -46.47
CA SER A 157 -15.01 -1.67 -46.34
C SER A 157 -15.01 -0.93 -47.67
N ARG A 158 -15.23 0.38 -47.61
CA ARG A 158 -15.22 1.26 -48.78
C ARG A 158 -13.91 1.12 -49.55
N THR A 159 -14.04 0.95 -50.86
CA THR A 159 -12.93 0.91 -51.80
C THR A 159 -12.95 2.15 -52.68
N PHE A 160 -11.81 2.43 -53.31
CA PHE A 160 -11.65 3.56 -54.20
C PHE A 160 -10.84 3.20 -55.44
N PRO A 161 -11.07 3.88 -56.58
CA PRO A 161 -10.30 3.66 -57.80
C PRO A 161 -8.84 4.04 -57.55
N ASP A 162 -7.92 3.14 -57.94
CA ASP A 162 -6.47 3.25 -57.75
C ASP A 162 -6.01 3.60 -56.32
N GLY A 163 -6.86 3.43 -55.31
CA GLY A 163 -6.52 3.71 -53.91
C GLY A 163 -6.25 5.19 -53.63
N LEU A 164 -6.78 6.10 -54.45
CA LEU A 164 -6.49 7.54 -54.41
C LEU A 164 -4.98 7.85 -54.39
N GLU A 165 -4.14 7.07 -55.07
CA GLU A 165 -2.69 7.28 -55.05
C GLU A 165 -2.30 8.71 -55.42
N ALA A 166 -2.92 9.31 -56.45
CA ALA A 166 -2.66 10.69 -56.86
C ALA A 166 -3.06 11.71 -55.77
N GLU A 167 -4.23 11.55 -55.16
CA GLU A 167 -4.79 12.50 -54.18
C GLU A 167 -4.14 12.37 -52.79
N LEU A 168 -3.61 11.19 -52.45
CA LEU A 168 -2.98 10.92 -51.16
C LEU A 168 -1.48 11.24 -51.11
N GLY A 169 -0.90 11.79 -52.18
CA GLY A 169 0.50 12.22 -52.20
C GLY A 169 1.44 11.33 -53.03
N GLY A 170 0.90 10.51 -53.92
CA GLY A 170 1.65 9.75 -54.91
C GLY A 170 2.14 8.39 -54.42
N PRO A 171 3.00 7.71 -55.21
CA PRO A 171 3.36 6.30 -55.01
C PRO A 171 4.06 5.96 -53.69
N LEU A 172 4.60 6.96 -52.98
CA LEU A 172 5.28 6.78 -51.69
C LEU A 172 4.36 7.00 -50.48
N ALA A 173 3.16 7.54 -50.71
CA ALA A 173 2.16 7.71 -49.66
C ALA A 173 1.38 6.41 -49.43
N ARG A 174 0.85 6.23 -48.22
CA ARG A 174 0.00 5.07 -47.91
C ARG A 174 -1.32 5.17 -48.69
N PRO A 175 -1.60 4.28 -49.65
CA PRO A 175 -2.81 4.37 -50.45
C PRO A 175 -4.05 3.99 -49.63
N ALA A 176 -5.21 4.46 -50.06
CA ALA A 176 -6.48 3.92 -49.64
C ALA A 176 -6.72 2.55 -50.29
N ARG A 177 -7.70 1.82 -49.77
CA ARG A 177 -8.03 0.48 -50.26
C ARG A 177 -8.55 0.53 -51.71
N LYS A 178 -8.00 -0.30 -52.58
CA LYS A 178 -8.34 -0.33 -54.02
C LYS A 178 -9.57 -1.18 -54.30
N ASP A 179 -10.27 -0.89 -55.40
CA ASP A 179 -11.46 -1.64 -55.83
C ASP A 179 -11.14 -3.08 -56.27
N ASN A 180 -9.93 -3.33 -56.77
CA ASN A 180 -9.46 -4.65 -57.20
C ASN A 180 -8.90 -5.51 -56.05
N GLU A 181 -8.83 -4.97 -54.83
CA GLU A 181 -8.41 -5.70 -53.63
C GLU A 181 -9.61 -6.45 -53.02
N GLY A 182 -9.48 -7.77 -52.89
CA GLY A 182 -10.46 -8.64 -52.23
C GLY A 182 -10.83 -8.16 -50.82
N PRO A 183 -11.96 -8.64 -50.24
CA PRO A 183 -12.50 -8.15 -48.95
C PRO A 183 -11.40 -8.05 -47.89
N ALA A 184 -11.40 -6.95 -47.13
CA ALA A 184 -10.37 -6.72 -46.11
C ALA A 184 -10.30 -7.94 -45.16
N PRO A 185 -9.10 -8.41 -44.81
CA PRO A 185 -8.95 -9.47 -43.82
C PRO A 185 -9.69 -9.10 -42.55
N LEU A 186 -10.41 -10.05 -41.97
CA LEU A 186 -11.03 -9.85 -40.66
C LEU A 186 -9.87 -9.75 -39.66
N ASP A 187 -9.72 -8.60 -39.00
CA ASP A 187 -8.59 -8.18 -38.16
C ASP A 187 -8.45 -8.98 -36.83
N ARG A 188 -8.91 -10.23 -36.82
CA ARG A 188 -8.93 -11.13 -35.66
C ARG A 188 -7.94 -12.28 -35.78
N SER A 189 -6.99 -12.22 -36.72
CA SER A 189 -5.92 -13.21 -36.88
C SER A 189 -4.77 -13.05 -35.88
N VAL A 190 -4.89 -12.15 -34.90
CA VAL A 190 -3.92 -11.97 -33.82
C VAL A 190 -4.45 -12.65 -32.56
N VAL A 191 -4.19 -13.96 -32.48
CA VAL A 191 -4.09 -14.75 -31.25
C VAL A 191 -2.86 -15.62 -31.37
#